data_AF-A0AA95I3Q4-F1
#
_entry.id   AF-A0AA95I3Q4-F1
#
_cell.length_a   1.000
_cell.length_b   1.000
_cell.length_c   1.000
_cell.angle_alpha   90.00
_cell.angle_beta   90.00
_cell.angle_gamma   90.00
#
_symmetry.space_group_name_H-M   'P 1'
#
loop_
_entity.id
_entity.type
_entity.pdbx_description
1 polymer ?
#
loop_
_entity_poly.entity_id
_entity_poly.type
_entity_poly.pdbx_seq_one_letter_code
_entity_poly.pdbx_strand_id
1 'polypeptide(L)'
;MKKKTLTAISYIYSILVFGSFGIWGYLVEKEEGVIDPTKHEMPLILFIGLMLIAVVLAGVGFNSVKEKGSKITRKAVFTGIVMGLLFIAWGVVRSLN
;
A
#
# COMPACT_ATOMS: atom_id res chain seq x y z
N MET A 1 -14.13 8.70 11.65
CA MET A 1 -13.87 9.37 10.36
C MET A 1 -15.04 9.11 9.40
N LYS A 2 -15.41 10.09 8.56
CA LYS A 2 -16.42 9.86 7.50
C LYS A 2 -15.79 9.00 6.39
N LYS A 3 -16.56 8.05 5.84
CA LYS A 3 -16.08 7.14 4.77
C LYS A 3 -15.50 7.90 3.58
N LYS A 4 -16.20 8.92 3.11
CA LYS A 4 -15.77 9.80 2.00
C LYS A 4 -14.38 10.42 2.23
N THR A 5 -14.09 10.85 3.45
CA THR A 5 -12.79 11.43 3.80
C THR A 5 -11.68 10.39 3.75
N LEU A 6 -11.89 9.19 4.31
CA LEU A 6 -10.90 8.11 4.21
C LEU A 6 -10.67 7.71 2.76
N THR A 7 -11.74 7.57 1.97
CA THR A 7 -11.63 7.21 0.54
C THR A 7 -10.79 8.23 -0.22
N ALA A 8 -11.04 9.53 -0.01
CA ALA A 8 -10.23 10.58 -0.63
C ALA A 8 -8.76 10.51 -0.22
N ILE A 9 -8.48 10.36 1.08
CA ILE A 9 -7.10 10.19 1.59
C ILE A 9 -6.45 8.96 0.99
N SER A 10 -7.17 7.84 0.90
CA SER A 10 -6.65 6.57 0.39
C SER A 10 -6.27 6.67 -1.09
N TYR A 11 -7.11 7.33 -1.90
CA TYR A 11 -6.79 7.57 -3.31
C TYR A 11 -5.60 8.49 -3.49
N ILE A 12 -5.58 9.64 -2.79
CA ILE A 12 -4.47 10.59 -2.86
C ILE A 12 -3.16 9.91 -2.43
N TYR A 13 -3.19 9.20 -1.31
CA TYR A 13 -2.04 8.45 -0.80
C TYR A 13 -1.55 7.42 -1.81
N SER A 14 -2.47 6.62 -2.38
CA SER A 14 -2.12 5.59 -3.37
C SER A 14 -1.49 6.21 -4.61
N ILE A 15 -2.08 7.28 -5.16
CA ILE A 15 -1.53 7.99 -6.34
C ILE A 15 -0.14 8.51 -6.04
N LEU A 16 0.09 9.11 -4.87
CA LEU A 16 1.41 9.63 -4.49
C LEU A 16 2.43 8.51 -4.35
N VAL A 17 2.09 7.40 -3.68
CA VAL A 17 3.03 6.28 -3.46
C VAL A 17 3.35 5.55 -4.76
N PHE A 18 2.34 5.14 -5.53
CA PHE A 18 2.56 4.42 -6.79
C PHE A 18 3.16 5.32 -7.88
N GLY A 19 2.73 6.59 -7.93
CA GLY A 19 3.29 7.57 -8.85
C GLY A 19 4.75 7.88 -8.55
N SER A 20 5.10 8.13 -7.28
CA SER A 20 6.50 8.35 -6.88
C SER A 20 7.37 7.12 -7.08
N PHE A 21 6.84 5.92 -6.87
CA PHE A 21 7.55 4.67 -7.17
C PHE A 21 7.86 4.53 -8.67
N GLY A 22 6.88 4.81 -9.54
CA GLY A 22 7.09 4.78 -10.99
C GLY A 22 8.09 5.82 -11.47
N ILE A 23 8.01 7.05 -10.94
CA ILE A 23 8.99 8.11 -11.24
C ILE A 23 10.38 7.72 -10.78
N TRP A 24 10.50 7.20 -9.55
CA TRP A 24 11.78 6.74 -9.01
C TRP A 24 12.38 5.61 -9.85
N GLY A 25 11.60 4.59 -10.19
CA GLY A 25 12.06 3.48 -11.03
C GLY A 25 12.54 3.94 -12.40
N TYR A 26 11.81 4.86 -13.03
CA TYR A 26 12.21 5.47 -14.31
C TYR A 26 13.52 6.25 -14.20
N LEU A 27 13.73 7.01 -13.12
CA LEU A 27 14.96 7.77 -12.91
C LEU A 27 16.17 6.84 -12.70
N VAL A 28 16.02 5.82 -11.86
CA VAL A 28 17.08 4.83 -11.61
C VAL A 28 17.44 4.06 -12.88
N GLU A 29 16.44 3.60 -13.63
CA GLU A 29 16.66 2.92 -14.91
C GLU A 29 17.38 3.82 -15.92
N LYS A 30 17.00 5.11 -15.98
CA LYS A 30 17.63 6.08 -16.87
C LYS A 30 19.10 6.36 -16.52
N GLU A 31 19.44 6.40 -15.22
CA GLU A 31 20.80 6.69 -14.76
C GLU A 31 21.72 5.46 -14.80
N GLU A 32 21.21 4.30 -14.41
CA GLU A 32 22.02 3.08 -14.23
C GLU A 32 21.84 2.06 -15.37
N GLY A 33 20.88 2.27 -16.27
CA GLY A 33 20.57 1.40 -17.41
C GLY A 33 19.81 0.12 -17.03
N VAL A 34 19.98 -0.38 -15.81
CA VAL A 34 19.24 -1.51 -15.22
C VAL A 34 18.97 -1.21 -13.76
N ILE A 35 17.75 -1.50 -13.31
CA ILE A 35 17.40 -1.41 -11.89
C ILE A 35 18.04 -2.59 -11.15
N ASP A 36 19.08 -2.33 -10.37
CA ASP A 36 19.71 -3.31 -9.48
C ASP A 36 19.09 -3.22 -8.07
N PRO A 37 18.29 -4.21 -7.64
CA PRO A 37 17.63 -4.18 -6.35
C PRO A 37 18.60 -4.13 -5.17
N THR A 38 19.80 -4.68 -5.32
CA THR A 38 20.80 -4.76 -4.23
C THR A 38 21.45 -3.42 -3.93
N LYS A 39 21.51 -2.51 -4.92
CA LYS A 39 21.99 -1.13 -4.71
C LYS A 39 20.93 -0.21 -4.12
N HIS A 40 19.66 -0.58 -4.32
CA HIS A 40 18.49 0.23 -3.97
C HIS A 40 17.61 -0.42 -2.90
N GLU A 41 18.19 -1.27 -2.05
CA GLU A 41 17.46 -2.01 -1.00
C GLU A 41 16.65 -1.08 -0.09
N MET A 42 17.27 -0.01 0.41
CA MET A 42 16.60 0.90 1.34
C MET A 42 15.42 1.66 0.70
N PRO A 43 15.55 2.27 -0.50
CA PRO A 43 14.41 2.78 -1.25
C PRO A 43 13.31 1.75 -1.47
N LEU A 44 13.67 0.53 -1.88
CA LEU A 44 12.69 -0.55 -2.14
C LEU A 44 11.93 -0.95 -0.87
N ILE A 45 12.63 -1.11 0.26
CA ILE A 45 12.02 -1.41 1.57
C ILE A 45 11.03 -0.29 1.96
N LEU A 46 11.42 0.97 1.77
CA LEU A 46 10.55 2.12 2.04
C LEU A 46 9.29 2.08 1.16
N PHE A 47 9.43 1.85 -0.14
CA PHE A 47 8.29 1.76 -1.04
C PHE A 47 7.37 0.58 -0.70
N ILE A 48 7.92 -0.58 -0.35
CA ILE A 48 7.14 -1.72 0.12
C ILE A 48 6.34 -1.34 1.37
N GLY A 49 6.97 -0.67 2.34
CA GLY A 49 6.30 -0.19 3.55
C GLY A 49 5.14 0.78 3.25
N LEU A 50 5.36 1.73 2.34
CA LEU A 50 4.34 2.67 1.91
C LEU A 50 3.20 1.99 1.13
N MET A 51 3.51 1.04 0.26
CA MET A 51 2.52 0.25 -0.48
C MET A 51 1.68 -0.61 0.47
N LEU A 52 2.25 -1.16 1.54
CA LEU A 52 1.50 -1.89 2.56
C LEU A 52 0.45 -1.01 3.24
N ILE A 53 0.77 0.26 3.53
CA ILE A 53 -0.21 1.21 4.06
C ILE A 53 -1.33 1.44 3.05
N ALA A 54 -1.01 1.52 1.75
CA ALA A 54 -2.04 1.64 0.70
C ALA A 54 -2.95 0.40 0.64
N VAL A 55 -2.41 -0.81 0.79
CA VAL A 55 -3.17 -2.06 0.87
C VAL A 55 -4.08 -2.09 2.10
N VAL A 56 -3.58 -1.68 3.26
CA VAL A 56 -4.39 -1.57 4.49
C VAL A 56 -5.55 -0.60 4.26
N LEU A 57 -5.28 0.60 3.74
CA LEU A 57 -6.30 1.61 3.45
C LEU A 57 -7.34 1.09 2.45
N ALA A 58 -6.92 0.38 1.40
CA ALA A 58 -7.81 -0.26 0.45
C ALA A 58 -8.70 -1.33 1.11
N GLY A 59 -8.14 -2.16 1.99
CA GLY A 59 -8.89 -3.16 2.77
C GLY A 59 -9.92 -2.54 3.71
N VAL A 60 -9.57 -1.44 4.40
CA VAL A 60 -10.52 -0.67 5.21
C VAL A 60 -11.64 -0.10 4.33
N GLY A 61 -11.28 0.49 3.19
CA GLY A 61 -12.23 1.01 2.21
C GLY A 61 -13.23 -0.04 1.75
N PHE A 62 -12.73 -1.18 1.28
CA PHE A 62 -13.54 -2.29 0.75
C PHE A 62 -14.51 -2.84 1.79
N ASN A 63 -14.05 -3.06 3.03
CA ASN A 63 -14.92 -3.59 4.07
C ASN A 63 -15.93 -2.54 4.58
N SER A 64 -15.55 -1.26 4.58
CA SER A 64 -16.45 -0.19 4.99
C SER A 64 -17.65 0.00 4.05
N VAL A 65 -17.58 -0.42 2.78
CA VAL A 65 -18.73 -0.38 1.84
C VAL A 65 -19.85 -1.32 2.29
N LYS A 66 -19.51 -2.44 2.95
CA LYS A 66 -20.48 -3.44 3.43
C LYS A 66 -21.23 -3.01 4.70
N GLU A 67 -20.72 -2.01 5.42
CA GLU A 67 -21.32 -1.54 6.67
C GLU A 67 -22.39 -0.47 6.44
N LYS A 68 -23.57 -0.62 7.06
CA LYS A 68 -24.59 0.44 7.08
C LYS A 68 -24.12 1.61 7.94
N GLY A 69 -24.07 2.82 7.35
CA GLY A 69 -23.66 4.06 8.04
C GLY A 69 -22.59 4.86 7.30
N SER A 70 -22.43 6.13 7.66
CA SER A 70 -21.51 7.08 7.01
C SER A 70 -20.12 7.17 7.65
N LYS A 71 -19.93 6.49 8.79
CA LYS A 71 -18.69 6.48 9.58
C LYS A 71 -17.98 5.14 9.43
N ILE A 72 -16.66 5.16 9.57
CA ILE A 72 -15.83 3.96 9.61
C ILE A 72 -15.88 3.36 11.02
N THR A 73 -16.16 2.06 11.09
CA THR A 73 -16.14 1.32 12.35
C THR A 73 -14.73 0.82 12.66
N ARG A 74 -14.50 0.48 13.93
CA ARG A 74 -13.25 -0.17 14.36
C ARG A 74 -13.03 -1.53 13.70
N LYS A 75 -14.11 -2.24 13.34
CA LYS A 75 -14.07 -3.54 12.65
C LYS A 75 -13.50 -3.41 11.24
N ALA A 76 -13.91 -2.38 10.49
CA ALA A 76 -13.37 -2.11 9.16
C ALA A 76 -11.86 -1.83 9.21
N VAL A 77 -11.39 -1.05 10.19
CA VAL A 77 -9.95 -0.79 10.41
C VAL A 77 -9.19 -2.07 10.68
N PHE A 78 -9.70 -2.91 11.61
CA PHE A 78 -9.06 -4.18 11.95
C PHE A 78 -8.97 -5.12 10.74
N THR A 79 -10.00 -5.13 9.89
CA THR A 79 -10.00 -5.94 8.66
C THR A 79 -8.93 -5.48 7.68
N GLY A 80 -8.76 -4.17 7.51
CA GLY A 80 -7.69 -3.62 6.67
C GLY A 80 -6.29 -4.01 7.18
N ILE A 81 -6.07 -3.96 8.51
CA ILE A 81 -4.82 -4.39 9.12
C ILE A 81 -4.57 -5.88 8.89
N VAL A 82 -5.59 -6.73 9.09
CA VAL A 82 -5.49 -8.17 8.82
C VAL A 82 -5.17 -8.45 7.35
N MET A 83 -5.81 -7.74 6.41
CA MET A 83 -5.46 -7.84 4.99
C MET A 83 -4.01 -7.45 4.70
N GLY A 84 -3.52 -6.37 5.31
CA GLY A 84 -2.11 -5.98 5.21
C GLY A 84 -1.15 -7.05 5.73
N LEU A 85 -1.45 -7.64 6.90
CA LEU A 85 -0.66 -8.73 7.47
C LEU A 85 -0.68 -9.99 6.60
N LEU A 86 -1.83 -10.36 6.05
CA LEU A 86 -1.95 -11.49 5.12
C LEU A 86 -1.15 -11.24 3.84
N PHE A 87 -1.10 -10.00 3.35
CA PHE A 87 -0.30 -9.64 2.19
C PHE A 87 1.21 -9.78 2.46
N ILE A 88 1.68 -9.34 3.64
CA ILE A 88 3.07 -9.56 4.08
C ILE A 88 3.36 -11.05 4.20
N ALA A 89 2.49 -11.80 4.88
CA ALA A 89 2.67 -13.24 5.08
C ALA A 89 2.74 -13.98 3.74
N TRP A 90 1.87 -13.63 2.78
CA TRP A 90 1.92 -14.18 1.43
C TRP A 90 3.22 -13.84 0.70
N GLY A 91 3.68 -12.58 0.79
CA GLY A 91 4.96 -12.16 0.21
C GLY A 91 6.15 -12.94 0.79
N VAL A 92 6.18 -13.13 2.11
CA VAL A 92 7.23 -13.90 2.80
C VAL A 92 7.18 -15.37 2.38
N VAL A 93 6.00 -16.00 2.37
CA VAL A 93 5.84 -17.40 1.93
C VAL A 93 6.32 -17.57 0.48
N ARG A 94 6.02 -16.62 -0.41
CA ARG A 94 6.49 -16.65 -1.79
C ARG A 94 8.01 -16.45 -1.90
N SER A 95 8.62 -15.69 -0.99
CA SER A 95 10.07 -15.50 -0.97
C SER A 95 10.84 -16.73 -0.46
N LEU A 96 10.17 -17.65 0.25
CA LEU A 96 10.77 -18.85 0.82
C LEU A 96 10.64 -20.10 -0.08
N ASN A 97 9.89 -19.99 -1.18
CA ASN A 97 9.69 -21.02 -2.21
C ASN A 97 10.43 -20.64 -3.49
#